data_AF-A0A953LRA5-F1
#
_entry.id   AF-A0A953LRA5-F1
#
_cell.length_a   1.000
_cell.length_b   1.000
_cell.length_c   1.000
_cell.angle_alpha   90.00
_cell.angle_beta   90.00
_cell.angle_gamma   90.00
#
_symmetry.space_group_name_H-M   'P 1'
#
loop_
_entity.id
_entity.type
_entity.pdbx_description
1 polymer ?
#
loop_
_entity_poly.entity_id
_entity_poly.type
_entity_poly.pdbx_seq_one_letter_code
_entity_poly.pdbx_strand_id
1 'polypeptide(L)' 'PGMACAGMGDVLSGLAATLLAQGWAADLAALCAVHLHGLAADLLVGGGIGPAGLTAGETIDAARHIFNAWLHSGRNGN' A
#
# COMPACT_ATOMS: atom_id res chain seq x y z
N PRO A 1 3.27 -0.42 18.52
CA PRO A 1 3.38 -0.79 17.09
C PRO A 1 2.26 -0.12 16.27
N GLY A 2 2.60 0.57 15.18
CA GLY A 2 1.67 1.48 14.51
C GLY A 2 0.61 0.86 13.63
N MET A 3 0.97 -0.24 12.96
CA MET A 3 0.10 -1.04 12.10
C MET A 3 -0.46 -2.29 12.80
N ALA A 4 -0.35 -2.40 14.12
CA ALA A 4 -0.96 -3.52 14.86
C ALA A 4 -2.46 -3.27 15.11
N CYS A 5 -3.20 -3.02 14.03
CA CYS A 5 -4.63 -2.73 14.04
C CYS A 5 -5.40 -3.77 13.21
N ALA A 6 -6.67 -3.98 13.52
CA ALA A 6 -7.51 -4.94 12.80
C ALA A 6 -7.62 -4.58 11.31
N GLY A 7 -7.60 -5.60 10.44
CA GLY A 7 -7.75 -5.44 8.99
C GLY A 7 -6.47 -5.15 8.22
N MET A 8 -5.31 -4.94 8.87
CA MET A 8 -4.04 -4.70 8.15
C MET A 8 -3.60 -5.89 7.28
N GLY A 9 -3.86 -7.12 7.75
CA GLY A 9 -3.66 -8.33 6.96
C GLY A 9 -4.57 -8.41 5.73
N ASP A 10 -5.81 -7.94 5.83
CA ASP A 10 -6.76 -7.89 4.72
C ASP A 10 -6.33 -6.85 3.68
N VAL A 11 -5.83 -5.68 4.12
CA VAL A 11 -5.25 -4.67 3.24
C VAL A 11 -4.07 -5.23 2.47
N LEU A 12 -3.09 -5.82 3.16
CA LEU A 12 -1.91 -6.39 2.51
C LEU A 12 -2.26 -7.50 1.52
N SER A 13 -3.14 -8.42 1.92
CA SER A 13 -3.60 -9.53 1.07
C SER A 13 -4.40 -9.03 -0.13
N GLY A 14 -5.23 -8.01 0.05
CA GLY A 14 -5.97 -7.35 -1.03
C GLY A 14 -5.05 -6.71 -2.06
N LEU A 15 -4.02 -5.97 -1.62
CA LEU A 15 -3.02 -5.40 -2.52
C LEU A 15 -2.33 -6.49 -3.36
N ALA A 16 -1.86 -7.55 -2.71
CA ALA A 16 -1.21 -8.68 -3.40
C ALA A 16 -2.16 -9.36 -4.40
N ALA A 17 -3.40 -9.65 -3.99
CA ALA A 17 -4.41 -10.26 -4.85
C ALA A 17 -4.74 -9.40 -6.08
N THR A 18 -4.78 -8.07 -5.91
CA THR A 18 -5.07 -7.15 -7.02
C THR A 18 -3.93 -7.14 -8.05
N LEU A 19 -2.67 -7.15 -7.60
CA LEU A 19 -1.50 -7.24 -8.48
C LEU A 19 -1.43 -8.58 -9.21
N LEU A 20 -1.72 -9.68 -8.51
CA LEU A 20 -1.86 -11.00 -9.13
C LEU A 20 -2.95 -11.03 -10.19
N ALA A 21 -4.11 -10.44 -9.92
CA ALA A 21 -5.20 -10.32 -10.89
C ALA A 21 -4.84 -9.47 -12.12
N GLN A 22 -3.86 -8.56 -11.99
CA GLN A 22 -3.27 -7.80 -13.10
C GLN A 22 -2.20 -8.59 -13.88
N GLY A 23 -1.93 -9.85 -13.52
CA GLY A 23 -0.98 -10.72 -14.23
C GLY A 23 0.46 -10.60 -13.76
N TRP A 24 0.70 -9.99 -12.59
CA TRP A 24 2.05 -9.93 -12.01
C TRP A 24 2.52 -11.32 -11.57
N ALA A 25 3.82 -11.57 -11.68
CA ALA A 25 4.44 -12.74 -11.06
C ALA A 25 4.25 -12.71 -9.54
N ALA A 26 4.01 -13.86 -8.92
CA ALA A 26 3.56 -13.92 -7.53
C ALA A 26 4.57 -13.37 -6.52
N ASP A 27 5.85 -13.61 -6.76
CA ASP A 27 6.96 -13.04 -6.00
C ASP A 27 6.99 -11.51 -6.10
N LEU A 28 6.87 -10.97 -7.31
CA LEU A 28 6.84 -9.52 -7.54
C LEU A 28 5.58 -8.86 -6.96
N ALA A 29 4.42 -9.51 -7.08
CA ALA A 29 3.17 -9.04 -6.50
C ALA A 29 3.26 -8.95 -4.98
N ALA A 30 3.81 -9.97 -4.32
CA ALA A 30 4.01 -9.98 -2.87
C ALA A 30 5.00 -8.89 -2.43
N LEU A 31 6.14 -8.77 -3.10
CA LEU A 31 7.15 -7.74 -2.80
C LEU A 31 6.59 -6.33 -2.96
N CYS A 32 5.89 -6.07 -4.08
CA CYS A 32 5.27 -4.77 -4.35
C CYS A 32 4.17 -4.45 -3.34
N ALA A 33 3.31 -5.41 -2.99
CA ALA A 33 2.25 -5.22 -1.99
C ALA A 33 2.81 -4.89 -0.61
N VAL A 34 3.84 -5.60 -0.14
CA VAL A 34 4.49 -5.32 1.16
C VAL A 34 5.14 -3.95 1.16
N HIS A 35 5.86 -3.61 0.08
CA HIS A 35 6.51 -2.31 -0.04
C HIS A 35 5.48 -1.16 -0.04
N LEU A 36 4.43 -1.28 -0.85
CA LEU A 36 3.36 -0.30 -0.94
C LEU A 36 2.61 -0.14 0.39
N HIS A 37 2.35 -1.24 1.11
CA HIS A 37 1.69 -1.22 2.41
C HIS A 37 2.53 -0.48 3.47
N GLY A 38 3.84 -0.74 3.53
CA GLY A 38 4.74 -0.03 4.42
C GLY A 38 4.87 1.46 4.06
N LEU A 39 5.03 1.77 2.78
CA LEU A 39 5.14 3.15 2.31
C LEU A 39 3.86 3.97 2.58
N ALA A 40 2.69 3.34 2.50
CA ALA A 40 1.42 3.95 2.88
C ALA A 40 1.38 4.32 4.38
N ALA A 41 1.85 3.43 5.25
CA ALA A 41 1.96 3.73 6.67
C ALA A 41 2.96 4.86 6.95
N ASP A 42 4.13 4.84 6.30
CA ASP A 42 5.14 5.89 6.44
C ASP A 42 4.61 7.26 5.98
N LEU A 43 3.84 7.30 4.88
CA LEU A 43 3.19 8.51 4.40
C LEU A 43 2.20 9.07 5.43
N LEU A 44 1.35 8.22 6.01
CA LEU A 44 0.38 8.61 7.03
C LEU A 44 1.08 9.18 8.27
N VAL A 45 2.11 8.50 8.76
CA VAL A 45 2.91 8.95 9.90
C VAL A 45 3.60 10.28 9.60
N GLY A 46 4.19 10.43 8.42
CA GLY A 46 4.79 11.69 7.98
C GLY A 46 3.77 12.84 7.87
N GLY A 47 2.49 12.52 7.60
CA GLY A 47 1.37 13.45 7.60
C GLY A 47 0.76 13.73 8.97
N GLY A 48 1.31 13.17 10.05
CA GLY A 48 0.80 13.36 11.42
C GLY A 48 -0.36 12.43 11.81
N ILE A 49 -0.64 11.40 11.03
CA ILE A 49 -1.64 10.37 11.33
C ILE A 49 -0.92 9.15 11.94
N GLY A 50 -1.26 8.76 13.16
CA GLY A 50 -0.52 7.77 13.94
C GLY A 50 0.54 8.42 14.86
N PRO A 51 1.66 7.73 15.22
CA PRO A 51 2.09 6.45 14.70
C PRO A 51 1.29 5.27 15.24
N ALA A 52 0.54 5.40 16.34
CA ALA A 52 -0.27 4.32 16.89
C ALA A 52 -1.70 4.36 16.35
N GLY A 53 -2.27 3.18 16.04
CA GLY A 53 -3.69 3.06 15.71
C GLY A 53 -4.05 3.44 14.29
N LEU A 54 -3.09 3.37 13.34
CA LEU A 54 -3.42 3.48 11.92
C LEU A 54 -4.53 2.49 11.57
N THR A 55 -5.54 2.96 10.86
CA THR A 55 -6.66 2.12 10.44
C THR A 55 -6.39 1.47 9.09
N ALA A 56 -7.03 0.33 8.83
CA ALA A 56 -7.00 -0.31 7.53
C ALA A 56 -7.52 0.63 6.41
N GLY A 57 -8.54 1.45 6.72
CA GLY A 57 -9.13 2.42 5.79
C GLY A 57 -8.14 3.50 5.36
N GLU A 58 -7.48 4.15 6.33
CA GLU A 58 -6.44 5.14 6.01
C GLU A 58 -5.31 4.53 5.19
N THR A 59 -4.90 3.32 5.55
CA THR A 59 -3.78 2.62 4.89
C THR A 59 -4.09 2.24 3.45
N ILE A 60 -5.30 1.72 3.17
CA ILE A 60 -5.67 1.36 1.79
C ILE A 60 -5.86 2.60 0.91
N ASP A 61 -6.38 3.71 1.46
CA ASP A 61 -6.53 4.95 0.70
C ASP A 61 -5.17 5.59 0.38
N ALA A 62 -4.24 5.61 1.34
CA ALA A 62 -2.86 6.05 1.11
C ALA A 62 -2.14 5.15 0.09
N ALA A 63 -2.28 3.82 0.19
CA ALA A 63 -1.71 2.88 -0.77
C ALA A 63 -2.23 3.12 -2.20
N ARG A 64 -3.55 3.33 -2.35
CA ARG A 64 -4.16 3.68 -3.65
C ARG A 64 -3.56 4.96 -4.22
N HIS A 65 -3.41 5.99 -3.39
CA HIS A 65 -2.85 7.27 -3.82
C HIS A 65 -1.42 7.11 -4.36
N ILE A 66 -0.56 6.42 -3.62
CA ILE A 66 0.84 6.17 -4.00
C ILE A 66 0.90 5.36 -5.30
N PHE A 67 0.15 4.26 -5.39
CA PHE A 67 0.18 3.39 -6.57
C PHE A 67 -0.26 4.14 -7.83
N ASN A 68 -1.33 4.94 -7.74
CA ASN A 68 -1.75 5.79 -8.84
C ASN A 68 -0.67 6.79 -9.23
N ALA A 69 0.03 7.42 -8.28
CA ALA A 69 1.13 8.33 -8.59
C ALA A 69 2.23 7.63 -9.40
N TRP A 70 2.63 6.40 -9.02
CA TRP A 70 3.60 5.61 -9.80
C TRP A 70 3.18 5.38 -11.25
N LEU A 71 1.90 5.06 -11.48
CA LEU A 71 1.36 4.86 -12.83
C LEU A 71 1.42 6.15 -13.68
N HIS A 72 1.19 7.31 -13.07
CA HIS A 72 1.27 8.59 -13.78
C HIS A 72 2.74 9.00 -14.04
N SER A 73 3.63 8.79 -13.08
CA SER A 73 5.07 9.05 -13.25
C SER A 73 5.69 8.15 -14.32
N GLY A 74 5.29 6.89 -14.42
CA GLY A 74 5.75 5.97 -15.46
C GLY A 74 5.26 6.32 -16.87
N ARG A 75 4.17 7.10 -17.00
CA ARG A 75 3.59 7.51 -18.29
C ARG A 75 4.20 8.80 -18.86
N ASN A 76 4.86 9.60 -18.03
CA ASN A 76 5.44 10.89 -18.42
C ASN A 76 6.95 10.79 -18.79
N GLY A 77 7.50 9.58 -18.82
CA GLY A 77 8.92 9.32 -19.10
C GLY A 77 9.24 8.91 -20.55
N ASN A 78 8.43 9.32 -21.54
CA ASN A 78 8.70 9.09 -22.97
C ASN A 78 9.02 10.39 -23.69
#